data_AF-A0A0F9HF39-F1
#
_entry.id   AF-A0A0F9HF39-F1
#
_cell.length_a   1.000
_cell.length_b   1.000
_cell.length_c   1.000
_cell.angle_alpha   90.00
_cell.angle_beta   90.00
_cell.angle_gamma   90.00
#
_symmetry.space_group_name_H-M   'P 1'
#
loop_
_entity.id
_entity.type
_entity.pdbx_description
1 polymer ?
#
loop_
_entity_poly.entity_id
_entity_poly.type
_entity_poly.pdbx_seq_one_letter_code
_entity_poly.pdbx_strand_id
1 'polypeptide(L)'
;DPLIKSKIKSMQRQMASKRMMEAIPEADVVVSNPTHYAIALKYDVTKMNAPKVVAKGLDFIALKIIEIAREHNIPVVEDRILARILHNTVEIDSEIPPKLYQAVAKVLSYVYQLRNVVGK
;
A
#
# COMPACT_ATOMS: atom_id res chain seq x y z
N ASP A 1 -6.24 -32.81 -16.42
CA ASP A 1 -7.45 -32.01 -16.71
C ASP A 1 -7.14 -30.50 -16.66
N PRO A 2 -7.24 -29.79 -17.79
CA PRO A 2 -7.08 -28.33 -17.87
C PRO A 2 -8.09 -27.51 -17.04
N LEU A 3 -9.31 -28.01 -16.83
CA LEU A 3 -10.36 -27.30 -16.07
C LEU A 3 -10.03 -27.24 -14.58
N ILE A 4 -9.50 -28.33 -14.03
CA ILE A 4 -9.04 -28.40 -12.63
C ILE A 4 -7.88 -27.44 -12.39
N LYS A 5 -6.91 -27.38 -13.31
CA LYS A 5 -5.76 -26.44 -13.21
C LYS A 5 -6.21 -24.98 -13.24
N SER A 6 -7.16 -24.63 -14.12
CA SER A 6 -7.71 -23.27 -14.20
C SER A 6 -8.44 -22.87 -12.92
N LYS A 7 -9.24 -23.78 -12.36
CA LYS A 7 -9.97 -23.56 -11.09
C LYS A 7 -9.02 -23.31 -9.92
N ILE A 8 -7.95 -24.11 -9.80
CA ILE A 8 -6.92 -23.92 -8.76
C ILE A 8 -6.25 -22.55 -8.88
N LYS A 9 -5.86 -22.15 -10.09
CA LYS A 9 -5.23 -20.84 -10.33
C LYS A 9 -6.16 -19.67 -9.99
N SER A 10 -7.45 -19.80 -10.32
CA SER A 10 -8.46 -18.80 -9.97
C SER A 10 -8.59 -18.65 -8.45
N MET A 11 -8.73 -19.77 -7.72
CA MET A 11 -8.80 -19.75 -6.25
C MET A 11 -7.54 -19.15 -5.61
N GLN A 12 -6.35 -19.49 -6.12
CA GLN A 12 -5.09 -18.91 -5.64
C GLN A 12 -5.06 -17.38 -5.80
N ARG A 13 -5.50 -16.87 -6.96
CA ARG A 13 -5.60 -15.42 -7.21
C ARG A 13 -6.60 -14.75 -6.28
N GLN A 14 -7.76 -15.37 -6.05
CA GLN A 14 -8.77 -14.85 -5.12
C GLN A 14 -8.23 -14.76 -3.69
N MET A 15 -7.56 -15.82 -3.21
CA MET A 15 -6.93 -15.81 -1.89
C MET A 15 -5.83 -14.76 -1.77
N ALA A 16 -4.97 -14.62 -2.78
CA ALA A 16 -3.92 -13.60 -2.79
C ALA A 16 -4.51 -12.18 -2.73
N SER A 17 -5.55 -11.91 -3.53
CA SER A 17 -6.26 -10.64 -3.51
C SER A 17 -6.91 -10.36 -2.15
N LYS A 18 -7.56 -11.37 -1.56
CA LYS A 18 -8.15 -11.27 -0.22
C LYS A 18 -7.11 -10.92 0.85
N ARG A 19 -5.98 -11.64 0.89
CA ARG A 19 -4.88 -11.37 1.83
C ARG A 19 -4.29 -9.97 1.67
N MET A 20 -4.11 -9.51 0.44
CA MET A 20 -3.65 -8.14 0.17
C MET A 20 -4.61 -7.10 0.74
N MET A 21 -5.93 -7.30 0.57
CA MET A 21 -6.94 -6.38 1.09
C MET A 21 -6.98 -6.39 2.63
N GLU A 22 -6.82 -7.57 3.26
CA GLU A 22 -6.74 -7.72 4.72
C GLU A 22 -5.49 -7.06 5.33
N ALA A 23 -4.46 -6.78 4.55
CA ALA A 23 -3.25 -6.12 5.02
C ALA A 23 -3.35 -4.57 5.03
N ILE A 24 -4.37 -4.00 4.39
CA ILE A 24 -4.53 -2.53 4.29
C ILE A 24 -4.80 -1.87 5.65
N PRO A 25 -5.66 -2.41 6.54
CA PRO A 25 -5.90 -1.82 7.87
C PRO A 25 -4.64 -1.68 8.73
N GLU A 26 -3.61 -2.47 8.42
CA GLU A 26 -2.33 -2.50 9.12
C GLU A 26 -1.31 -1.49 8.56
N ALA A 27 -1.67 -0.73 7.53
CA ALA A 27 -0.81 0.24 6.89
C ALA A 27 -0.72 1.55 7.69
N ASP A 28 0.43 2.21 7.61
CA ASP A 28 0.62 3.52 8.22
C ASP A 28 0.14 4.67 7.33
N VAL A 29 0.23 4.49 6.01
CA VAL A 29 -0.15 5.48 5.00
C VAL A 29 -0.47 4.82 3.66
N VAL A 30 -1.36 5.43 2.90
CA VAL A 30 -1.56 5.12 1.47
C VAL A 30 -1.07 6.28 0.61
N VAL A 31 -0.14 6.00 -0.32
CA VAL A 31 0.29 6.94 -1.35
C VAL A 31 -0.55 6.71 -2.61
N SER A 32 -1.14 7.77 -3.15
CA SER A 32 -2.05 7.67 -4.29
C SER A 32 -1.70 8.60 -5.46
N ASN A 33 -2.03 8.12 -6.66
CA ASN A 33 -2.34 8.95 -7.81
C ASN A 33 -3.84 8.80 -8.04
N PRO A 34 -4.68 9.82 -7.78
CA PRO A 34 -6.12 9.67 -7.71
C PRO A 34 -6.69 8.89 -8.88
N THR A 35 -7.60 7.96 -8.57
CA THR A 35 -8.28 7.04 -9.51
C THR A 35 -7.39 6.08 -10.29
N HIS A 36 -6.06 6.18 -10.21
CA HIS A 36 -5.14 5.36 -11.01
C HIS A 36 -4.28 4.43 -10.16
N TYR A 37 -3.60 4.93 -9.13
CA TYR A 37 -2.69 4.13 -8.31
C TYR A 37 -2.96 4.35 -6.83
N ALA A 38 -2.90 3.28 -6.04
CA ALA A 38 -2.89 3.36 -4.58
C ALA A 38 -1.91 2.31 -4.03
N ILE A 39 -1.00 2.75 -3.17
CA ILE A 39 0.05 1.92 -2.57
C ILE A 39 -0.01 2.11 -1.06
N ALA A 40 -0.29 1.04 -0.33
CA ALA A 40 -0.29 1.02 1.11
C ALA A 40 1.11 0.64 1.63
N LEU A 41 1.64 1.46 2.54
CA LEU A 41 2.95 1.28 3.15
C LEU A 41 2.81 1.05 4.65
N LYS A 42 3.60 0.12 5.18
CA LYS A 42 3.76 -0.14 6.61
C LYS A 42 5.22 0.06 7.01
N TYR A 43 5.46 0.68 8.17
CA TYR A 43 6.79 0.85 8.70
C TYR A 43 6.80 0.81 10.23
N ASP A 44 7.40 -0.26 10.78
CA ASP A 44 7.74 -0.36 12.19
C ASP A 44 9.22 0.03 12.39
N VAL A 45 9.46 1.24 12.88
CA VAL A 45 10.80 1.79 13.14
C VAL A 45 11.67 0.93 14.06
N THR A 46 11.05 0.05 14.87
CA THR A 46 11.77 -0.80 15.83
C THR A 46 12.17 -2.16 15.26
N LYS A 47 11.56 -2.57 14.14
CA LYS A 47 11.71 -3.93 13.60
C LYS A 47 12.07 -3.99 12.12
N MET A 48 11.87 -2.90 11.38
CA MET A 48 12.03 -2.87 9.92
C MET A 48 13.21 -1.99 9.53
N ASN A 49 14.00 -2.45 8.56
CA ASN A 49 15.09 -1.65 8.00
C ASN A 49 14.56 -0.56 7.07
N ALA A 50 13.44 -0.84 6.38
CA ALA A 50 12.78 0.11 5.50
C ALA A 50 11.26 -0.11 5.46
N PRO A 51 10.48 0.90 5.04
CA PRO A 51 9.05 0.76 4.80
C PRO A 51 8.75 -0.35 3.79
N LYS A 52 7.67 -1.10 4.04
CA LYS A 52 7.24 -2.25 3.25
C LYS A 52 5.94 -1.93 2.51
N VAL A 53 5.82 -2.36 1.26
CA VAL A 53 4.56 -2.32 0.50
C VAL A 53 3.68 -3.48 0.94
N VAL A 54 2.53 -3.18 1.55
CA VAL A 54 1.57 -4.22 2.01
C VAL A 54 0.41 -4.41 1.04
N ALA A 55 0.10 -3.39 0.23
CA ALA A 55 -0.86 -3.49 -0.87
C ALA A 55 -0.50 -2.51 -1.99
N LYS A 56 -0.79 -2.88 -3.24
CA LYS A 56 -0.75 -1.95 -4.39
C LYS A 56 -1.88 -2.25 -5.36
N GLY A 57 -2.43 -1.22 -5.99
CA GLY A 57 -3.55 -1.34 -6.90
C GLY A 57 -3.48 -0.36 -8.06
N LEU A 58 -4.10 -0.77 -9.18
CA LEU A 58 -4.37 0.05 -10.35
C LEU A 58 -5.89 0.22 -10.50
N ASP A 59 -6.34 1.40 -10.95
CA ASP A 59 -7.71 1.75 -11.31
C ASP A 59 -8.73 1.30 -10.24
N PHE A 60 -9.58 0.32 -10.56
CA PHE A 60 -10.60 -0.19 -9.63
C PHE A 60 -10.01 -0.69 -8.30
N ILE A 61 -8.87 -1.38 -8.34
CA ILE A 61 -8.21 -1.86 -7.12
C ILE A 61 -7.66 -0.67 -6.32
N ALA A 62 -7.17 0.37 -6.99
CA ALA A 62 -6.71 1.58 -6.32
C ALA A 62 -7.84 2.29 -5.57
N LEU A 63 -9.03 2.40 -6.18
CA LEU A 63 -10.22 2.95 -5.54
C LEU A 63 -10.60 2.15 -4.29
N LYS A 64 -10.58 0.82 -4.37
CA LYS A 64 -10.89 -0.05 -3.23
C LYS A 64 -9.87 0.06 -2.10
N ILE A 65 -8.58 0.21 -2.41
CA ILE A 65 -7.56 0.46 -1.39
C ILE A 65 -7.81 1.77 -0.65
N ILE A 66 -8.15 2.83 -1.39
CA ILE A 66 -8.45 4.16 -0.81
C ILE A 66 -9.72 4.11 0.04
N GLU A 67 -10.74 3.37 -0.40
CA GLU A 67 -11.97 3.15 0.36
C GLU A 67 -11.67 2.48 1.71
N ILE A 68 -10.99 1.32 1.70
CA ILE A 68 -10.62 0.58 2.93
C ILE A 68 -9.73 1.44 3.84
N ALA A 69 -8.79 2.20 3.27
CA ALA A 69 -7.93 3.10 4.03
C ALA A 69 -8.74 4.17 4.77
N ARG A 70 -9.74 4.76 4.12
CA ARG A 70 -10.63 5.74 4.75
C ARG A 70 -11.47 5.13 5.87
N GLU A 71 -12.02 3.94 5.65
CA GLU A 71 -12.79 3.20 6.66
C GLU A 71 -11.98 2.94 7.94
N HIS A 72 -10.68 2.68 7.80
CA HIS A 72 -9.77 2.40 8.91
C HIS A 72 -8.99 3.63 9.40
N ASN A 73 -9.34 4.83 8.95
CA ASN A 73 -8.64 6.08 9.30
C ASN A 73 -7.15 6.08 8.96
N ILE A 74 -6.77 5.37 7.91
CA ILE A 74 -5.41 5.39 7.36
C ILE A 74 -5.25 6.63 6.47
N PRO A 75 -4.27 7.51 6.74
CA PRO A 75 -4.04 8.70 5.95
C PRO A 75 -3.73 8.38 4.48
N VAL A 76 -4.37 9.09 3.56
CA VAL A 76 -4.13 9.00 2.12
C VAL A 76 -3.40 10.26 1.68
N VAL A 77 -2.19 10.11 1.15
CA VAL A 77 -1.35 11.20 0.63
C VAL A 77 -1.32 11.11 -0.88
N GLU A 78 -1.69 12.20 -1.57
CA GLU A 78 -1.55 12.29 -3.03
C GLU A 78 -0.10 12.62 -3.38
N ASP A 79 0.55 11.70 -4.10
CA ASP A 79 1.83 11.91 -4.79
C ASP A 79 1.85 11.03 -6.03
N ARG A 80 1.57 11.65 -7.19
CA ARG A 80 1.39 10.93 -8.45
C ARG A 80 2.66 10.24 -8.93
N ILE A 81 3.81 10.86 -8.70
CA ILE A 81 5.11 10.37 -9.14
C ILE A 81 5.52 9.20 -8.26
N LEU A 82 5.48 9.38 -6.94
CA LEU A 82 5.84 8.33 -5.99
C LEU A 82 4.93 7.11 -6.11
N ALA A 83 3.61 7.31 -6.23
CA ALA A 83 2.67 6.21 -6.41
C ALA A 83 3.02 5.37 -7.65
N ARG A 84 3.24 6.01 -8.81
CA ARG A 84 3.60 5.30 -10.04
C ARG A 84 4.93 4.55 -9.91
N ILE A 85 5.94 5.18 -9.29
CA ILE A 85 7.25 4.54 -9.09
C ILE A 85 7.13 3.34 -8.15
N LEU A 86 6.45 3.47 -7.01
CA LEU A 86 6.24 2.38 -6.06
C LEU A 86 5.52 1.20 -6.72
N HIS A 87 4.42 1.47 -7.45
CA HIS A 87 3.67 0.45 -8.15
C HIS A 87 4.55 -0.36 -9.12
N ASN A 88 5.40 0.34 -9.89
CA ASN A 88 6.19 -0.26 -10.96
C ASN A 88 7.50 -0.90 -10.49
N THR A 89 8.01 -0.55 -9.31
CA THR A 89 9.37 -0.94 -8.88
C THR A 89 9.43 -1.72 -7.58
N VAL A 90 8.34 -1.83 -6.83
CA VAL A 90 8.31 -2.53 -5.55
C VAL A 90 7.18 -3.55 -5.55
N GLU A 91 7.49 -4.79 -5.18
CA GLU A 91 6.49 -5.85 -5.05
C GLU A 91 5.76 -5.79 -3.71
N ILE A 92 4.55 -6.37 -3.70
CA ILE A 92 3.84 -6.59 -2.45
C ILE A 92 4.72 -7.46 -1.56
N ASP A 93 4.67 -7.18 -0.27
CA ASP A 93 5.48 -7.79 0.76
C ASP A 93 6.99 -7.51 0.69
N SER A 94 7.43 -6.55 -0.12
CA SER A 94 8.83 -6.16 -0.21
C SER A 94 9.11 -4.79 0.42
N GLU A 95 10.31 -4.63 0.97
CA GLU A 95 10.84 -3.33 1.40
C GLU A 95 11.11 -2.42 0.21
N ILE A 96 10.91 -1.11 0.38
CA ILE A 96 11.26 -0.13 -0.64
C ILE A 96 12.79 -0.10 -0.84
N PRO A 97 13.29 0.17 -2.06
CA PRO A 97 14.72 0.30 -2.30
C PRO A 97 15.28 1.65 -1.77
N PRO A 98 16.60 1.74 -1.47
CA PRO A 98 17.23 2.95 -0.92
C PRO A 98 16.95 4.24 -1.70
N LYS A 99 16.86 4.15 -3.03
CA LYS A 99 16.53 5.27 -3.92
C LYS A 99 15.18 5.94 -3.62
N LEU A 100 14.27 5.27 -2.91
CA LEU A 100 12.95 5.79 -2.53
C LEU A 100 12.88 6.22 -1.07
N TYR A 101 13.92 6.00 -0.27
CA TYR A 101 13.90 6.27 1.17
C TYR A 101 13.53 7.71 1.48
N GLN A 102 14.16 8.69 0.82
CA GLN A 102 13.91 10.10 1.09
C GLN A 102 12.45 10.49 0.77
N ALA A 103 11.91 10.03 -0.36
CA ALA A 103 10.55 10.34 -0.77
C ALA A 103 9.52 9.73 0.20
N VAL A 104 9.70 8.46 0.57
CA VAL A 104 8.80 7.78 1.51
C VAL A 104 8.93 8.34 2.93
N ALA A 105 10.15 8.66 3.39
CA ALA A 105 10.36 9.27 4.69
C ALA A 105 9.64 10.62 4.81
N LYS A 106 9.63 11.43 3.75
CA LYS A 106 8.88 12.69 3.71
C LYS A 106 7.38 12.48 3.90
N VAL A 107 6.81 11.47 3.22
CA VAL A 107 5.40 11.10 3.36
C VAL A 107 5.08 10.63 4.79
N LEU A 108 5.89 9.71 5.33
CA LEU A 108 5.70 9.20 6.70
C LEU A 108 5.83 10.32 7.73
N SER A 109 6.83 11.19 7.61
CA SER A 109 7.01 12.33 8.50
C SER A 109 5.80 13.27 8.48
N TYR A 110 5.24 13.54 7.30
CA TYR A 110 4.02 14.35 7.17
C TYR A 110 2.85 13.69 7.91
N VAL A 111 2.66 12.38 7.75
CA VAL A 111 1.60 11.63 8.45
C VAL A 111 1.79 11.63 9.97
N TYR A 112 3.01 11.43 10.46
CA TYR A 112 3.28 11.47 11.91
C TYR A 112 3.05 12.87 12.49
N GLN A 113 3.43 13.92 11.77
CA GLN A 113 3.13 15.29 12.19
C GLN A 113 1.62 15.54 12.27
N LEU A 114 0.84 15.09 11.27
CA LEU A 114 -0.62 15.19 11.32
C LEU A 114 -1.20 14.49 12.56
N ARG A 115 -0.75 13.26 12.86
CA ARG A 115 -1.20 12.51 14.04
C ARG A 115 -0.84 13.21 15.35
N ASN A 116 0.37 13.78 15.45
CA ASN A 116 0.82 14.51 16.63
C ASN A 116 0.09 15.84 16.83
N VAL A 117 -0.40 16.46 15.76
CA VAL A 117 -1.19 17.70 15.81
C VAL A 117 -2.65 17.41 16.18
N VAL A 118 -3.24 16.31 15.69
CA VAL A 118 -4.63 15.90 15.96
C VAL A 118 -4.78 15.19 17.32
N GLY A 119 -3.70 14.63 17.87
CA GLY A 119 -3.66 14.00 19.19
C GLY A 119 -3.51 14.97 20.38
N LYS A 120 -3.69 16.28 20.17
CA LYS A 120 -3.75 17.32 21.22
C LYS A 120 -5.14 17.92 21.30
#